data_AF-A0AA35XL22-F1
#
_entry.id   AF-A0AA35XL22-F1
#
_cell.length_a   1.000
_cell.length_b   1.000
_cell.length_c   1.000
_cell.angle_alpha   90.00
_cell.angle_beta   90.00
_cell.angle_gamma   90.00
#
_symmetry.space_group_name_H-M   'P 1'
#
loop_
_entity.id
_entity.type
_entity.pdbx_description
1 polymer ?
#
loop_
_entity_poly.entity_id
_entity_poly.type
_entity_poly.pdbx_seq_one_letter_code
_entity_poly.pdbx_strand_id
1 'polypeptide(L)'
;MGPVTDGSELTKEPFRWDQRLFTVLLRLPGMGGVGASSNSVEVTQSNMAEATGGKCYLATNQKTLVQAMESLCQKLHPGVVMHFQKIGGSSPSNSLAPGSKDISRSNTPIAMETDSDNQHLQRETSRDSDKVTPPPMADSDPSAWHSTKKMIFVKPSSKNNLPTGFWPIPESFWPDPSLSKLPPRDVHPVVLFNTVDTQPMLVENFPFDKYELEPSPLTQFILAKKNPHVCWQVFMEDSGKDPGIIHQFGYLKASSSPCTRHLL
;
A
#
# COMPACT_ATOMS: atom_id res chain seq x y z
N MET A 1 27.15 19.53 -6.54
CA MET A 1 25.70 19.77 -6.44
C MET A 1 25.25 20.26 -7.81
N GLY A 2 24.38 19.52 -8.48
CA GLY A 2 23.77 20.00 -9.73
C GLY A 2 22.89 21.23 -9.47
N PRO A 3 22.47 21.95 -10.52
CA PRO A 3 21.55 23.07 -10.36
C PRO A 3 20.26 22.58 -9.70
N VAL A 4 19.90 23.23 -8.59
CA VAL A 4 18.62 23.01 -7.91
C VAL A 4 17.57 23.68 -8.78
N THR A 5 16.61 22.91 -9.29
CA THR A 5 15.50 23.45 -10.08
C THR A 5 14.61 24.26 -9.14
N ASP A 6 14.22 25.47 -9.55
CA ASP A 6 13.26 26.30 -8.81
C ASP A 6 11.99 25.49 -8.49
N GLY A 7 11.52 25.55 -7.25
CA GLY A 7 10.35 24.82 -6.76
C GLY A 7 10.64 23.40 -6.27
N SER A 8 11.88 22.91 -6.38
CA SER A 8 12.26 21.59 -5.81
C SER A 8 12.24 21.58 -4.28
N GLU A 9 12.31 22.74 -3.64
CA GLU A 9 12.16 22.90 -2.19
C GLU A 9 10.74 22.57 -1.67
N LEU A 10 9.75 22.48 -2.56
CA LEU A 10 8.37 22.15 -2.21
C LEU A 10 8.12 20.63 -2.12
N THR A 11 9.10 19.79 -2.45
CA THR A 11 8.97 18.32 -2.40
C THR A 11 10.19 17.72 -1.72
N LYS A 12 9.99 16.78 -0.78
CA LYS A 12 11.11 16.23 -0.01
C LYS A 12 11.98 15.27 -0.83
N GLU A 13 11.35 14.48 -1.70
CA GLU A 13 12.03 13.46 -2.50
C GLU A 13 12.30 13.88 -3.95
N PRO A 14 13.32 13.32 -4.63
CA PRO A 14 13.75 13.76 -5.97
C PRO A 14 12.91 13.17 -7.12
N PHE A 15 11.73 12.63 -6.84
CA PHE A 15 10.81 12.03 -7.80
C PHE A 15 9.40 12.56 -7.57
N ARG A 16 8.46 12.23 -8.46
CA ARG A 16 7.05 12.63 -8.33
C ARG A 16 6.14 11.44 -8.08
N TRP A 17 4.94 11.73 -7.61
CA TRP A 17 3.90 10.77 -7.24
C TRP A 17 3.40 9.91 -8.41
N ASP A 18 3.61 10.37 -9.65
CA ASP A 18 3.26 9.69 -10.89
C ASP A 18 4.44 8.90 -11.49
N GLN A 19 5.59 8.84 -10.81
CA GLN A 19 6.80 8.19 -11.30
C GLN A 19 7.08 6.89 -10.54
N ARG A 20 7.10 5.75 -11.25
CA ARG A 20 7.55 4.45 -10.73
C ARG A 20 8.84 4.02 -11.42
N LEU A 21 9.83 3.64 -10.62
CA LEU A 21 11.07 3.07 -11.11
C LEU A 21 10.99 1.55 -11.07
N PHE A 22 11.14 0.92 -12.23
CA PHE A 22 11.34 -0.53 -12.31
C PHE A 22 12.76 -0.80 -12.77
N THR A 23 13.40 -1.76 -12.11
CA THR A 23 14.79 -2.12 -12.41
C THR A 23 14.86 -3.59 -12.70
N VAL A 24 15.60 -3.98 -13.76
CA VAL A 24 15.89 -5.38 -14.07
C VAL A 24 17.40 -5.56 -13.97
N LEU A 25 17.83 -6.22 -12.90
CA LEU A 25 19.22 -6.58 -12.64
C LEU A 25 19.56 -7.85 -13.42
N LEU A 26 20.53 -7.75 -14.32
CA LEU A 26 21.01 -8.88 -15.10
C LEU A 26 22.21 -9.52 -14.39
N ARG A 27 22.00 -10.71 -13.82
CA ARG A 27 23.05 -11.55 -13.23
C ARG A 27 23.16 -12.85 -14.02
N LEU A 28 23.55 -12.74 -15.28
CA LEU A 28 23.71 -13.90 -16.15
C LEU A 28 25.12 -14.49 -15.94
N PRO A 29 25.26 -15.79 -15.58
CA PRO A 29 26.57 -16.40 -15.41
C PRO A 29 27.31 -16.42 -16.76
N GLY A 30 28.53 -15.87 -16.78
CA GLY A 30 29.44 -15.98 -17.92
C GLY A 30 30.13 -17.34 -17.97
N MET A 31 30.75 -17.68 -19.10
CA MET A 31 31.41 -18.97 -19.33
C MET A 31 32.67 -19.20 -18.46
N GLY A 32 33.11 -18.20 -17.70
CA GLY A 32 34.22 -18.32 -16.76
C GLY A 32 34.36 -17.06 -15.90
N GLY A 33 34.19 -17.20 -14.59
CA GLY A 33 34.47 -16.13 -13.63
C GLY A 33 33.37 -15.93 -12.61
N VAL A 34 33.71 -16.23 -11.35
CA VAL A 34 32.96 -15.86 -10.15
C VAL A 34 32.90 -14.33 -10.11
N GLY A 35 31.76 -13.75 -10.51
CA GLY A 35 31.55 -12.32 -10.48
C GLY A 35 31.51 -11.82 -9.04
N ALA A 36 32.36 -10.85 -8.70
CA ALA A 36 32.30 -10.15 -7.42
C ALA A 36 30.93 -9.49 -7.28
N SER A 37 30.10 -10.02 -6.38
CA SER A 37 28.76 -9.48 -6.11
C SER A 37 28.89 -8.22 -5.25
N SER A 38 28.74 -7.04 -5.86
CA SER A 38 28.49 -5.83 -5.07
C SER A 38 27.03 -5.78 -4.65
N ASN A 39 26.69 -6.54 -3.60
CA ASN A 39 25.34 -6.59 -3.00
C ASN A 39 24.80 -5.19 -2.68
N SER A 40 25.68 -4.23 -2.41
CA SER A 40 25.31 -2.84 -2.10
C SER A 40 24.57 -2.12 -3.22
N VAL A 41 24.92 -2.38 -4.49
CA VAL A 41 24.27 -1.71 -5.64
C VAL A 41 22.86 -2.25 -5.85
N GLU A 42 22.69 -3.56 -5.69
CA GLU A 42 21.38 -4.22 -5.82
C GLU A 42 20.41 -3.74 -4.74
N VAL A 43 20.89 -3.61 -3.49
CA VAL A 43 20.10 -3.04 -2.40
C VAL A 43 19.71 -1.59 -2.69
N THR A 44 20.64 -0.77 -3.17
CA THR A 44 20.35 0.65 -3.48
C THR A 44 19.30 0.78 -4.59
N GLN A 45 19.40 -0.01 -5.65
CA GLN A 45 18.41 -0.01 -6.74
C GLN A 45 17.06 -0.55 -6.28
N SER A 46 17.06 -1.59 -5.43
CA SER A 46 15.84 -2.11 -4.82
C SER A 46 15.14 -1.05 -3.97
N ASN A 47 15.88 -0.34 -3.12
CA ASN A 47 15.34 0.70 -2.25
C ASN A 47 14.75 1.86 -3.06
N MET A 48 15.42 2.28 -4.14
CA MET A 48 14.90 3.33 -5.04
C MET A 48 13.65 2.88 -5.80
N ALA A 49 13.63 1.62 -6.27
CA ALA A 49 12.45 1.05 -6.92
C ALA A 49 11.27 0.98 -5.95
N GLU A 50 11.50 0.55 -4.70
CA GLU A 50 10.46 0.49 -3.67
C GLU A 50 9.97 1.89 -3.24
N ALA A 51 10.87 2.86 -3.09
CA ALA A 51 10.54 4.23 -2.70
C ALA A 51 9.56 4.90 -3.67
N THR A 52 9.68 4.60 -4.97
CA THR A 52 8.80 5.08 -6.04
C THR A 52 7.55 4.20 -6.25
N GLY A 53 7.35 3.15 -5.45
CA GLY A 53 6.25 2.19 -5.63
C GLY A 53 6.44 1.22 -6.81
N GLY A 54 7.63 1.17 -7.41
CA GLY A 54 8.02 0.21 -8.43
C GLY A 54 8.54 -1.11 -7.86
N LYS A 55 9.36 -1.81 -8.65
CA LYS A 55 9.93 -3.12 -8.26
C LYS A 55 11.27 -3.36 -8.95
N CYS A 56 12.21 -3.92 -8.19
CA CYS A 56 13.45 -4.46 -8.74
C CYS A 56 13.29 -5.96 -9.01
N TYR A 57 13.65 -6.40 -10.22
CA TYR A 57 13.64 -7.78 -10.67
C TYR A 57 15.09 -8.25 -10.82
N LEU A 58 15.41 -9.43 -10.30
CA LEU A 58 16.70 -10.07 -10.52
C LEU A 58 16.54 -11.17 -11.58
N ALA A 59 17.20 -11.00 -12.73
CA ALA A 59 17.22 -11.96 -13.81
C ALA A 59 18.56 -12.70 -13.81
N THR A 60 18.54 -13.98 -13.46
CA THR A 60 19.73 -14.85 -13.40
C THR A 60 19.91 -15.73 -14.64
N ASN A 61 18.87 -15.82 -15.47
CA ASN A 61 18.87 -16.56 -16.73
C ASN A 61 17.80 -15.97 -17.68
N GLN A 62 17.79 -16.44 -18.94
CA GLN A 62 16.85 -15.97 -19.97
C GLN A 62 15.38 -16.13 -19.54
N LYS A 63 15.02 -17.25 -18.87
CA LYS A 63 13.64 -17.49 -18.42
C LYS A 63 13.19 -16.43 -17.41
N THR A 64 14.02 -16.13 -16.41
CA THR A 64 13.73 -15.10 -15.41
C THR A 64 13.67 -13.69 -16.00
N LEU A 65 14.47 -13.41 -17.03
CA LEU A 65 14.41 -12.14 -17.76
C LEU A 65 13.08 -11.97 -18.48
N VAL A 66 12.65 -12.98 -19.25
CA VAL A 66 11.38 -12.94 -19.97
C VAL A 66 10.21 -12.76 -18.99
N GLN A 67 10.20 -13.52 -17.89
CA GLN A 67 9.19 -13.38 -16.84
C GLN A 67 9.17 -11.97 -16.20
N ALA A 68 10.34 -11.36 -15.99
CA ALA A 68 10.43 -10.00 -15.48
C ALA A 68 9.86 -8.98 -16.46
N MET A 69 10.15 -9.13 -17.76
CA MET A 69 9.60 -8.26 -18.81
C MET A 69 8.09 -8.40 -18.94
N GLU A 70 7.57 -9.63 -18.94
CA GLU A 70 6.11 -9.87 -18.97
C GLU A 70 5.41 -9.25 -17.76
N SER A 71 5.97 -9.41 -16.56
CA SER A 71 5.43 -8.80 -15.33
C SER A 71 5.49 -7.27 -15.37
N LEU A 72 6.55 -6.70 -15.97
CA LEU A 72 6.71 -5.26 -16.11
C LEU A 72 5.65 -4.67 -17.05
N CYS A 73 5.42 -5.29 -18.21
CA CYS A 73 4.42 -4.82 -19.18
C CYS A 73 3.00 -4.73 -18.57
N GLN A 74 2.67 -5.61 -17.62
CA GLN A 74 1.39 -5.59 -16.90
C GLN A 74 1.30 -4.50 -15.82
N LYS A 75 2.37 -3.76 -15.53
CA LYS A 75 2.42 -2.74 -14.47
C LYS A 75 2.57 -1.32 -14.98
N LEU A 76 2.75 -1.16 -16.30
CA LEU A 76 2.85 0.13 -16.97
C LEU A 76 1.45 0.72 -17.19
N HIS A 77 0.86 1.22 -16.12
CA HIS A 77 -0.44 1.89 -16.15
C HIS A 77 -0.32 3.36 -15.76
N PRO A 78 -1.09 4.26 -16.41
CA PRO A 78 -1.18 5.64 -15.97
C PRO A 78 -1.85 5.68 -14.60
N GLY A 79 -1.21 6.36 -13.65
CA GLY A 79 -1.70 6.43 -12.30
C GLY A 79 -0.76 7.20 -11.40
N VAL A 80 -1.17 7.31 -10.15
CA VAL A 80 -0.44 8.01 -9.10
C VAL A 80 -0.28 7.08 -7.90
N VAL A 81 0.85 7.15 -7.22
CA VAL A 81 1.12 6.33 -6.03
C VAL A 81 0.65 7.10 -4.80
N MET A 82 -0.12 6.44 -3.96
CA MET A 82 -0.56 6.94 -2.66
C MET A 82 -0.20 5.97 -1.56
N HIS A 83 -0.06 6.49 -0.34
CA HIS A 83 0.14 5.70 0.85
C HIS A 83 -1.16 5.66 1.66
N PHE A 84 -1.75 4.48 1.78
CA PHE A 84 -2.91 4.26 2.62
C PHE A 84 -2.48 3.76 4.00
N GLN A 85 -2.97 4.40 5.06
CA GLN A 85 -2.64 4.03 6.43
C GLN A 85 -3.90 3.98 7.32
N LYS A 86 -4.02 2.92 8.12
CA LYS A 86 -5.15 2.75 9.04
C LYS A 86 -4.98 3.63 10.29
N ILE A 87 -6.02 4.38 10.63
CA ILE A 87 -6.10 5.15 11.88
C ILE A 87 -6.14 4.19 13.08
N GLY A 88 -5.26 4.43 14.07
CA GLY A 88 -5.17 3.60 15.28
C GLY A 88 -4.54 2.22 15.07
N GLY A 89 -4.00 1.93 13.89
CA GLY A 89 -3.14 0.77 13.68
C GLY A 89 -1.76 0.98 14.32
N SER A 90 -1.19 -0.05 14.92
CA SER A 90 0.17 -0.01 15.47
C SER A 90 1.20 0.27 14.36
N SER A 91 1.62 1.52 14.21
CA SER A 91 2.91 1.82 13.61
C SER A 91 4.01 1.19 14.47
N PRO A 92 5.08 0.60 13.89
CA PRO A 92 6.28 0.32 14.66
C PRO A 92 6.88 1.66 15.11
N SER A 93 6.62 1.98 16.38
CA SER A 93 7.28 2.97 17.25
C SER A 93 8.03 4.13 16.58
N ASN A 94 7.51 5.34 16.78
CA ASN A 94 8.33 6.39 17.38
C ASN A 94 7.52 7.01 18.53
N SER A 95 7.80 6.53 19.73
CA SER A 95 7.11 6.88 20.96
C SER A 95 7.60 8.22 21.51
N LEU A 96 6.71 9.20 21.64
CA LEU A 96 6.75 10.18 22.73
C LEU A 96 5.31 10.69 22.99
N ALA A 97 4.60 10.07 23.92
CA ALA A 97 3.53 10.71 24.69
C ALA A 97 3.43 10.04 26.07
N PRO A 98 3.43 10.80 27.18
CA PRO A 98 3.37 10.26 28.53
C PRO A 98 1.92 10.10 29.02
N GLY A 99 1.65 8.93 29.61
CA GLY A 99 1.03 8.79 30.92
C GLY A 99 -0.45 9.15 31.08
N SER A 100 -1.29 8.12 31.12
CA SER A 100 -2.44 8.06 32.03
C SER A 100 -2.58 6.64 32.57
N LYS A 101 -2.43 6.51 33.90
CA LYS A 101 -2.77 5.33 34.69
C LYS A 101 -4.29 5.20 34.73
N ASP A 102 -4.82 3.97 34.77
CA ASP A 102 -5.81 3.61 35.79
C ASP A 102 -5.95 2.09 35.97
N ILE A 103 -6.19 1.74 37.24
CA ILE A 103 -6.16 0.43 37.87
C ILE A 103 -7.59 0.04 38.28
N SER A 104 -8.02 -1.19 37.99
CA SER A 104 -8.95 -2.00 38.84
C SER A 104 -9.14 -3.41 38.23
N ARG A 105 -8.51 -4.46 38.77
CA ARG A 105 -9.01 -5.43 39.78
C ARG A 105 -10.40 -6.04 39.50
N SER A 106 -10.48 -7.33 39.13
CA SER A 106 -10.65 -8.47 40.07
C SER A 106 -11.18 -9.77 39.43
N ASN A 107 -10.63 -10.88 39.94
CA ASN A 107 -11.16 -12.24 40.18
C ASN A 107 -11.60 -13.21 39.06
N THR A 108 -10.88 -14.34 39.04
CA THR A 108 -11.27 -15.71 38.66
C THR A 108 -12.27 -16.35 39.64
N PRO A 109 -12.95 -17.45 39.26
CA PRO A 109 -12.50 -18.81 39.65
C PRO A 109 -12.63 -19.86 38.52
N ILE A 110 -11.63 -20.73 38.30
CA ILE A 110 -11.51 -22.16 38.70
C ILE A 110 -12.65 -23.09 38.23
N ALA A 111 -12.31 -24.01 37.31
CA ALA A 111 -12.79 -25.40 37.29
C ALA A 111 -11.77 -26.33 36.59
N MET A 112 -11.23 -27.28 37.37
CA MET A 112 -10.62 -28.59 37.02
C MET A 112 -11.60 -29.43 36.18
N GLU A 113 -11.33 -30.52 35.45
CA GLU A 113 -10.24 -31.46 35.12
C GLU A 113 -10.86 -32.29 33.95
N THR A 114 -10.15 -32.89 32.99
CA THR A 114 -9.73 -34.30 33.06
C THR A 114 -8.87 -34.69 31.85
N ASP A 115 -7.94 -35.59 32.16
CA ASP A 115 -6.91 -36.26 31.39
C ASP A 115 -7.47 -37.41 30.51
N SER A 116 -6.76 -37.78 29.42
CA SER A 116 -6.55 -39.17 28.96
C SER A 116 -5.93 -39.26 27.55
N ASP A 117 -4.75 -39.87 27.53
CA ASP A 117 -4.00 -40.45 26.41
C ASP A 117 -4.81 -41.38 25.49
N ASN A 118 -4.44 -41.45 24.19
CA ASN A 118 -3.89 -42.70 23.64
C ASN A 118 -3.20 -42.54 22.27
N GLN A 119 -2.05 -43.20 22.14
CA GLN A 119 -1.25 -43.36 20.93
C GLN A 119 -1.79 -44.52 20.07
N HIS A 120 -1.73 -44.41 18.74
CA HIS A 120 -1.61 -45.59 17.88
C HIS A 120 -0.83 -45.28 16.58
N LEU A 121 0.29 -45.98 16.42
CA LEU A 121 1.11 -46.08 15.22
C LEU A 121 0.47 -47.07 14.23
N GLN A 122 0.37 -46.70 12.95
CA GLN A 122 0.48 -47.68 11.86
C GLN A 122 1.00 -47.05 10.57
N ARG A 123 1.62 -47.92 9.78
CA ARG A 123 2.80 -47.70 8.92
C ARG A 123 2.44 -48.01 7.47
N GLU A 124 3.03 -47.25 6.54
CA GLU A 124 3.28 -47.50 5.10
C GLU A 124 2.03 -47.74 4.19
N THR A 125 1.88 -47.04 3.07
CA THR A 125 2.53 -47.40 1.81
C THR A 125 2.41 -46.29 0.76
N SER A 126 3.42 -46.26 -0.10
CA SER A 126 3.69 -45.37 -1.22
C SER A 126 2.63 -45.38 -2.33
N ARG A 127 2.36 -44.21 -2.91
CA ARG A 127 2.07 -44.08 -4.34
C ARG A 127 2.31 -42.65 -4.85
N ASP A 128 3.12 -42.63 -5.89
CA ASP A 128 3.62 -41.54 -6.71
C ASP A 128 2.51 -40.69 -7.34
N SER A 129 2.66 -39.36 -7.29
CA SER A 129 1.93 -38.37 -8.09
C SER A 129 2.59 -37.00 -7.93
N ASP A 130 3.45 -36.67 -8.89
CA ASP A 130 4.00 -35.34 -9.12
C ASP A 130 2.90 -34.27 -9.17
N LYS A 131 2.67 -33.60 -8.05
CA LYS A 131 1.90 -32.36 -7.98
C LYS A 131 2.85 -31.25 -7.55
N VAL A 132 3.42 -30.58 -8.55
CA VAL A 132 4.18 -29.33 -8.40
C VAL A 132 3.29 -28.33 -7.66
N THR A 133 3.51 -28.24 -6.36
CA THR A 133 2.88 -27.26 -5.48
C THR A 133 3.71 -25.98 -5.63
N PRO A 134 3.10 -24.83 -5.99
CA PRO A 134 3.85 -23.57 -6.01
C PRO A 134 4.39 -23.31 -4.59
N PRO A 135 5.57 -22.67 -4.45
CA PRO A 135 6.18 -22.45 -3.15
C PRO A 135 5.21 -21.68 -2.24
N PRO A 136 5.15 -21.99 -0.93
CA PRO A 136 4.32 -21.25 -0.01
C PRO A 136 4.76 -19.78 -0.07
N MET A 137 3.81 -18.91 -0.41
CA MET A 137 3.98 -17.48 -0.27
C MET A 137 4.42 -17.21 1.16
N ALA A 138 5.57 -16.56 1.32
CA ALA A 138 6.07 -16.12 2.61
C ALA A 138 4.92 -15.47 3.40
N ASP A 139 4.80 -15.85 4.68
CA ASP A 139 3.81 -15.36 5.64
C ASP A 139 3.49 -13.89 5.38
N SER A 140 2.31 -13.64 4.79
CA SER A 140 1.79 -12.29 4.66
C SER A 140 1.52 -11.81 6.08
N ASP A 141 2.34 -10.89 6.57
CA ASP A 141 2.14 -10.20 7.84
C ASP A 141 0.65 -9.82 7.96
N PRO A 142 -0.08 -10.30 8.99
CA PRO A 142 -1.52 -10.06 9.13
C PRO A 142 -1.85 -8.56 9.24
N SER A 143 -0.85 -7.71 9.49
CA SER A 143 -0.96 -6.24 9.51
C SER A 143 -0.63 -5.56 8.18
N ALA A 144 -0.21 -6.30 7.13
CA ALA A 144 0.24 -5.74 5.85
C ALA A 144 -0.82 -4.92 5.10
N TRP A 145 -2.10 -5.02 5.48
CA TRP A 145 -3.17 -4.20 4.92
C TRP A 145 -3.38 -2.87 5.65
N HIS A 146 -2.82 -2.69 6.85
CA HIS A 146 -2.93 -1.46 7.64
C HIS A 146 -2.06 -0.33 7.10
N SER A 147 -1.06 -0.62 6.26
CA SER A 147 -0.17 0.36 5.66
C SER A 147 0.29 -0.13 4.30
N THR A 148 -0.18 0.51 3.22
CA THR A 148 0.18 0.10 1.85
C THR A 148 0.43 1.29 0.95
N LYS A 149 1.56 1.29 0.24
CA LYS A 149 1.80 2.19 -0.90
C LYS A 149 1.32 1.54 -2.18
N LYS A 150 0.31 2.11 -2.82
CA LYS A 150 -0.32 1.52 -4.01
C LYS A 150 -0.70 2.56 -5.03
N MET A 151 -0.66 2.14 -6.29
CA MET A 151 -1.09 2.95 -7.40
C MET A 151 -2.61 3.08 -7.42
N ILE A 152 -3.06 4.28 -7.74
CA ILE A 152 -4.41 4.60 -8.13
C ILE A 152 -4.39 4.87 -9.62
N PHE A 153 -5.18 4.11 -10.37
CA PHE A 153 -5.26 4.24 -11.80
C PHE A 153 -6.08 5.47 -12.18
N VAL A 154 -5.48 6.31 -13.00
CA VAL A 154 -6.10 7.52 -13.53
C VAL A 154 -6.44 7.24 -14.99
N LYS A 155 -7.70 6.89 -15.25
CA LYS A 155 -8.14 6.51 -16.60
C LYS A 155 -8.38 7.78 -17.43
N PRO A 156 -7.77 7.90 -18.62
CA PRO A 156 -8.08 8.99 -19.52
C PRO A 156 -9.52 8.90 -20.00
N SER A 157 -10.17 10.05 -20.18
CA SER A 157 -11.52 10.11 -20.73
C SER A 157 -11.52 9.79 -22.22
N SER A 158 -12.53 9.03 -22.67
CA SER A 158 -12.73 8.66 -24.07
C SER A 158 -12.91 9.85 -25.02
N LYS A 159 -13.27 11.03 -24.50
CA LYS A 159 -13.50 12.23 -25.34
C LYS A 159 -12.19 12.92 -25.75
N ASN A 160 -11.27 13.11 -24.80
CA ASN A 160 -10.11 13.98 -24.98
C ASN A 160 -8.77 13.29 -24.68
N ASN A 161 -8.76 12.00 -24.31
CA ASN A 161 -7.59 11.25 -23.86
C ASN A 161 -6.82 11.87 -22.68
N LEU A 162 -7.43 12.82 -21.98
CA LEU A 162 -6.88 13.45 -20.78
C LEU A 162 -7.49 12.81 -19.53
N PRO A 163 -6.72 12.68 -18.43
CA PRO A 163 -7.27 12.42 -17.11
C PRO A 163 -8.47 13.32 -16.82
N THR A 164 -9.55 12.73 -16.33
CA THR A 164 -10.72 13.51 -15.87
C THR A 164 -10.85 13.31 -14.36
N GLY A 165 -11.02 14.42 -13.66
CA GLY A 165 -11.23 14.49 -12.22
C GLY A 165 -11.79 15.87 -11.88
N PHE A 166 -12.66 15.94 -10.89
CA PHE A 166 -13.24 17.18 -10.37
C PHE A 166 -12.57 17.61 -9.07
N TRP A 167 -12.11 16.65 -8.26
CA TRP A 167 -11.73 16.90 -6.87
C TRP A 167 -10.26 16.56 -6.63
N PRO A 168 -9.39 17.57 -6.42
CA PRO A 168 -8.02 17.31 -6.01
C PRO A 168 -8.01 16.71 -4.61
N ILE A 169 -6.97 15.92 -4.33
CA ILE A 169 -6.70 15.45 -2.97
C ILE A 169 -6.34 16.68 -2.13
N PRO A 170 -6.84 16.79 -0.88
CA PRO A 170 -6.41 17.82 0.03
C PRO A 170 -4.89 17.85 0.23
N GLU A 171 -4.38 18.94 0.78
CA GLU A 171 -2.99 19.01 1.23
C GLU A 171 -2.88 18.54 2.68
N SER A 172 -1.71 18.02 3.07
CA SER A 172 -1.42 17.62 4.45
C SER A 172 -0.96 18.79 5.32
N PHE A 173 -1.45 19.98 5.00
CA PHE A 173 -1.23 21.21 5.74
C PHE A 173 -2.33 22.21 5.39
N TRP A 174 -2.61 23.13 6.31
CA TRP A 174 -3.49 24.26 6.04
C TRP A 174 -2.69 25.41 5.41
N PRO A 175 -3.04 25.89 4.20
CA PRO A 175 -2.39 27.03 3.59
C PRO A 175 -2.82 28.32 4.30
N ASP A 176 -2.06 28.73 5.32
CA ASP A 176 -2.23 30.02 5.97
C ASP A 176 -1.58 31.12 5.10
N PRO A 177 -2.33 32.15 4.65
CA PRO A 177 -1.78 33.28 3.90
C PRO A 177 -0.66 34.05 4.63
N SER A 178 -0.53 33.88 5.95
CA SER A 178 0.57 34.47 6.72
C SER A 178 1.92 33.76 6.52
N LEU A 179 1.91 32.54 5.95
CA LEU A 179 3.12 31.75 5.72
C LEU A 179 3.95 32.34 4.59
N SER A 180 5.20 32.71 4.92
CA SER A 180 6.18 33.17 3.94
C SER A 180 6.77 32.03 3.08
N LYS A 181 6.61 30.78 3.52
CA LYS A 181 7.05 29.57 2.82
C LYS A 181 6.05 28.44 3.04
N LEU A 182 5.74 27.71 1.99
CA LEU A 182 4.91 26.52 2.08
C LEU A 182 5.72 25.35 2.65
N PRO A 183 5.10 24.46 3.46
CA PRO A 183 5.73 23.22 3.89
C PRO A 183 6.09 22.35 2.67
N PRO A 184 7.24 21.65 2.69
CA PRO A 184 7.56 20.67 1.66
C PRO A 184 6.63 19.45 1.78
N ARG A 185 6.04 19.02 0.67
CA ARG A 185 5.18 17.84 0.63
C ARG A 185 5.98 16.55 0.50
N ASP A 186 5.45 15.47 1.06
CA ASP A 186 5.87 14.12 0.70
C ASP A 186 5.40 13.80 -0.71
N VAL A 187 6.21 13.04 -1.46
CA VAL A 187 5.83 12.68 -2.83
C VAL A 187 4.58 11.82 -2.88
N HIS A 188 4.38 10.90 -1.93
CA HIS A 188 3.18 10.08 -1.89
C HIS A 188 2.24 10.59 -0.80
N PRO A 189 1.07 11.16 -1.15
CA PRO A 189 0.10 11.59 -0.15
C PRO A 189 -0.28 10.43 0.77
N VAL A 190 -0.28 10.70 2.08
CA VAL A 190 -0.68 9.73 3.11
C VAL A 190 -2.17 9.90 3.38
N VAL A 191 -2.95 8.97 2.85
CA VAL A 191 -4.40 8.90 3.03
C VAL A 191 -4.68 8.00 4.22
N LEU A 192 -5.21 8.59 5.28
CA LEU A 192 -5.65 7.87 6.46
C LEU A 192 -7.02 7.26 6.22
N PHE A 193 -7.27 6.07 6.75
CA PHE A 193 -8.59 5.44 6.69
C PHE A 193 -8.96 4.80 8.03
N ASN A 194 -10.24 4.85 8.38
CA ASN A 194 -10.75 4.07 9.52
C ASN A 194 -11.32 2.74 9.02
N THR A 195 -11.79 1.89 9.93
CA THR A 195 -12.43 0.61 9.58
C THR A 195 -13.86 0.54 10.11
N VAL A 196 -14.49 1.70 10.25
CA VAL A 196 -15.87 1.83 10.71
C VAL A 196 -16.77 1.83 9.48
N ASP A 197 -17.56 0.76 9.35
CA ASP A 197 -18.48 0.61 8.23
C ASP A 197 -19.52 1.74 8.25
N THR A 198 -19.56 2.53 7.17
CA THR A 198 -20.39 3.73 7.05
C THR A 198 -21.13 3.73 5.71
N GLN A 199 -22.29 4.37 5.64
CA GLN A 199 -23.00 4.59 4.38
C GLN A 199 -22.44 5.85 3.69
N PRO A 200 -22.09 5.81 2.39
CA PRO A 200 -21.56 6.97 1.71
C PRO A 200 -22.64 8.05 1.61
N MET A 201 -22.30 9.28 2.00
CA MET A 201 -23.18 10.42 1.78
C MET A 201 -23.07 10.87 0.32
N LEU A 202 -24.09 10.57 -0.48
CA LEU A 202 -24.15 10.96 -1.89
C LEU A 202 -25.13 12.12 -2.04
N VAL A 203 -24.63 13.24 -2.54
CA VAL A 203 -25.46 14.40 -2.91
C VAL A 203 -25.94 14.20 -4.35
N GLU A 204 -27.25 14.33 -4.57
CA GLU A 204 -27.81 14.21 -5.92
C GLU A 204 -27.21 15.27 -6.86
N ASN A 205 -26.91 14.84 -8.10
CA ASN A 205 -26.31 15.68 -9.14
C ASN A 205 -24.95 16.30 -8.80
N PHE A 206 -24.30 15.82 -7.73
CA PHE A 206 -22.92 16.19 -7.42
C PHE A 206 -21.95 15.30 -8.22
N PRO A 207 -21.00 15.87 -8.96
CA PRO A 207 -20.01 15.07 -9.67
C PRO A 207 -19.12 14.37 -8.63
N PHE A 208 -18.89 13.07 -8.79
CA PHE A 208 -17.96 12.33 -7.96
C PHE A 208 -16.91 11.67 -8.84
N ASP A 209 -15.69 11.65 -8.34
CA ASP A 209 -14.60 10.94 -8.99
C ASP A 209 -14.62 9.48 -8.57
N LYS A 210 -14.14 8.63 -9.48
CA LYS A 210 -14.12 7.19 -9.24
C LYS A 210 -12.82 6.63 -9.78
N TYR A 211 -11.90 6.38 -8.85
CA TYR A 211 -10.63 5.78 -9.19
C TYR A 211 -10.63 4.27 -8.92
N GLU A 212 -9.59 3.59 -9.42
CA GLU A 212 -9.37 2.16 -9.21
C GLU A 212 -8.01 1.96 -8.53
N LEU A 213 -7.98 1.19 -7.44
CA LEU A 213 -6.73 0.88 -6.73
C LEU A 213 -6.06 -0.37 -7.31
N GLU A 214 -4.74 -0.33 -7.39
CA GLU A 214 -3.89 -1.49 -7.67
C GLU A 214 -4.12 -2.60 -6.63
N PRO A 215 -4.19 -3.88 -7.05
CA PRO A 215 -4.32 -5.01 -6.14
C PRO A 215 -3.26 -5.01 -5.02
N SER A 216 -3.74 -5.21 -3.79
CA SER A 216 -2.97 -5.12 -2.56
C SER A 216 -3.64 -5.83 -1.40
N PRO A 217 -2.92 -6.09 -0.28
CA PRO A 217 -3.53 -6.64 0.93
C PRO A 217 -4.75 -5.84 1.41
N LEU A 218 -4.71 -4.50 1.33
CA LEU A 218 -5.84 -3.64 1.65
C LEU A 218 -7.06 -3.91 0.75
N THR A 219 -6.87 -3.95 -0.56
CA THR A 219 -7.97 -4.23 -1.49
C THR A 219 -8.55 -5.63 -1.31
N GLN A 220 -7.70 -6.63 -0.99
CA GLN A 220 -8.14 -7.99 -0.70
C GLN A 220 -8.96 -8.06 0.60
N PHE A 221 -8.53 -7.34 1.64
CA PHE A 221 -9.25 -7.28 2.91
C PHE A 221 -10.63 -6.62 2.77
N ILE A 222 -10.71 -5.49 2.05
CA ILE A 222 -11.98 -4.82 1.75
C ILE A 222 -12.94 -5.75 0.99
N LEU A 223 -12.43 -6.52 0.02
CA LEU A 223 -13.23 -7.48 -0.74
C LEU A 223 -13.75 -8.65 0.07
N ALA A 224 -12.91 -9.19 0.97
CA ALA A 224 -13.23 -10.37 1.76
C ALA A 224 -14.45 -10.15 2.67
N LYS A 225 -14.71 -8.90 3.08
CA LYS A 225 -15.89 -8.51 3.86
C LYS A 225 -17.22 -8.68 3.12
N LYS A 226 -17.21 -8.80 1.78
CA LYS A 226 -18.39 -9.07 0.92
C LYS A 226 -19.61 -8.17 1.21
N ASN A 227 -19.39 -6.94 1.68
CA ASN A 227 -20.46 -5.98 1.94
C ASN A 227 -20.32 -4.77 0.99
N PRO A 228 -21.01 -4.77 -0.16
CA PRO A 228 -20.90 -3.70 -1.15
C PRO A 228 -21.67 -2.42 -0.77
N HIS A 229 -22.43 -2.45 0.34
CA HIS A 229 -23.27 -1.33 0.76
C HIS A 229 -22.58 -0.39 1.76
N VAL A 230 -21.45 -0.81 2.31
CA VAL A 230 -20.67 -0.02 3.27
C VAL A 230 -19.36 0.47 2.64
N CYS A 231 -18.84 1.55 3.18
CA CYS A 231 -17.54 2.10 2.84
C CYS A 231 -16.81 2.57 4.10
N TRP A 232 -15.50 2.79 3.99
CA TRP A 232 -14.70 3.41 5.04
C TRP A 232 -14.35 4.82 4.66
N GLN A 233 -14.43 5.72 5.62
CA GLN A 233 -14.05 7.12 5.42
C GLN A 233 -12.53 7.22 5.28
N VAL A 234 -12.11 8.13 4.40
CA VAL A 234 -10.71 8.53 4.29
C VAL A 234 -10.52 9.99 4.68
N PHE A 235 -9.33 10.25 5.21
CA PHE A 235 -8.93 11.50 5.84
C PHE A 235 -7.53 11.85 5.40
N MET A 236 -7.21 13.14 5.47
CA MET A 236 -5.85 13.62 5.38
C MET A 236 -5.49 14.32 6.69
N GLU A 237 -4.32 14.00 7.22
CA GLU A 237 -3.80 14.65 8.42
C GLU A 237 -3.50 16.13 8.12
N ASP A 238 -3.74 17.00 9.10
CA ASP A 238 -3.46 18.43 9.03
C ASP A 238 -4.08 19.19 7.84
N SER A 239 -5.14 18.63 7.23
CA SER A 239 -5.82 19.26 6.09
C SER A 239 -6.72 20.45 6.46
N GLY A 240 -6.88 20.73 7.76
CA GLY A 240 -7.78 21.75 8.30
C GLY A 240 -7.03 22.81 9.10
N LYS A 241 -7.70 23.96 9.31
CA LYS A 241 -7.15 25.07 10.08
C LYS A 241 -6.87 24.70 11.54
N ASP A 242 -7.71 23.86 12.13
CA ASP A 242 -7.65 23.50 13.54
C ASP A 242 -6.79 22.24 13.73
N PRO A 243 -5.66 22.33 14.46
CA PRO A 243 -4.78 21.19 14.68
C PRO A 243 -5.49 20.02 15.35
N GLY A 244 -5.21 18.80 14.88
CA GLY A 244 -5.79 17.57 15.45
C GLY A 244 -7.22 17.26 15.00
N ILE A 245 -7.87 18.13 14.23
CA ILE A 245 -9.17 17.84 13.60
C ILE A 245 -8.94 17.33 12.18
N ILE A 246 -9.16 16.04 11.98
CA ILE A 246 -9.14 15.42 10.66
C ILE A 246 -10.52 15.51 10.00
N HIS A 247 -10.55 15.95 8.75
CA HIS A 247 -11.78 16.06 7.98
C HIS A 247 -11.86 14.91 6.98
N GLN A 248 -13.02 14.26 6.92
CA GLN A 248 -13.28 13.29 5.86
C GLN A 248 -13.29 14.01 4.51
N PHE A 249 -12.64 13.43 3.51
CA PHE A 249 -12.69 13.96 2.14
C PHE A 249 -13.20 12.93 1.13
N GLY A 250 -13.35 11.67 1.53
CA GLY A 250 -13.76 10.63 0.61
C GLY A 250 -14.01 9.28 1.27
N TYR A 251 -14.14 8.24 0.43
CA TYR A 251 -14.43 6.89 0.89
C TYR A 251 -13.65 5.80 0.15
N LEU A 252 -13.24 4.75 0.87
CA LEU A 252 -12.83 3.47 0.30
C LEU A 252 -14.03 2.52 0.23
N LYS A 253 -14.35 2.06 -0.98
CA LYS A 253 -15.50 1.16 -1.21
C LYS A 253 -15.17 -0.02 -2.12
N ALA A 254 -15.64 -1.21 -1.73
CA ALA A 254 -15.66 -2.38 -2.62
C ALA A 254 -16.62 -2.14 -3.79
N SER A 255 -16.16 -2.30 -5.03
CA SER A 255 -17.08 -2.33 -6.18
C SER A 255 -17.72 -3.71 -6.31
N SER A 256 -18.92 -3.74 -6.89
CA SER A 256 -19.60 -4.95 -7.35
C SER A 256 -18.94 -5.56 -8.60
N SER A 257 -18.06 -4.83 -9.28
CA SER A 257 -17.20 -5.37 -10.34
C SER A 257 -15.95 -6.04 -9.73
N PRO A 258 -15.55 -7.23 -10.19
CA PRO A 258 -14.51 -8.04 -9.54
C PRO A 258 -13.14 -7.35 -9.42
N CYS A 259 -12.82 -6.34 -10.26
CA CYS A 259 -11.54 -5.62 -10.21
C CYS A 259 -11.56 -4.24 -9.55
N THR A 260 -12.68 -3.52 -9.48
CA THR A 260 -12.61 -2.06 -9.27
C THR A 260 -12.80 -1.66 -7.79
N ARG A 261 -12.03 -0.72 -7.24
CA ARG A 261 -12.22 -0.22 -5.86
C ARG A 261 -12.19 1.30 -5.88
N HIS A 262 -13.20 1.95 -5.33
CA HIS A 262 -13.40 3.38 -5.52
C HIS A 262 -12.84 4.16 -4.34
N LEU A 263 -12.03 5.17 -4.66
CA LEU A 263 -12.03 6.42 -3.90
C LEU A 263 -13.13 7.29 -4.49
N LEU A 264 -14.09 7.64 -3.64
CA LEU A 264 -15.12 8.67 -3.87
C LEU A 264 -14.68 9.95 -3.20
#